data_AF-A0A9E2Q8T4-F1
#
_entry.id   AF-A0A9E2Q8T4-F1
#
_cell.length_a   1.000
_cell.length_b   1.000
_cell.length_c   1.000
_cell.angle_alpha   90.00
_cell.angle_beta   90.00
_cell.angle_gamma   90.00
#
_symmetry.space_group_name_H-M   'P 1'
#
loop_
_entity.id
_entity.type
_entity.pdbx_description
1 polymer ?
#
loop_
_entity_poly.entity_id
_entity_poly.type
_entity_poly.pdbx_seq_one_letter_code
_entity_poly.pdbx_strand_id
1 'polypeptide(L)'
;MDDAIEKISKGVLDILWSQWSTLGAYLTTEQTTTIVVDPEAALVGTCSIGRADPRLFDEVLDWLTVNHGLVKTTRVKRFINDDTKETARTVAAVADYISSVVERKVLDSIVEQERDRIAHGSAGEVDSLFWENAVDTKGRRNKRELDPKFLEWGFERSRIEARRLSGTPDLKNPANIMLLMRSHYGRSARADILTYLLTGKPANSYQIALMIGYNQSTVYRELAAMSAGGLVKQEGRGKSTQFWVDRDKLARSLWHTESTAIPVFFNWAGIYRAFADALATLKELVKTKLGDVLKVEAYIDLSERIVPILRGAGEPLKNVAAPDPSKLKRLGGEAEILAFIEKSLGVIQDSIKLAPP
;
A
#
# COMPACT_ATOMS: atom_id res chain seq x y z
N MET A 1 -2.76 11.28 -23.15
CA MET A 1 -2.64 11.45 -21.69
C MET A 1 -3.69 10.60 -20.99
N ASP A 2 -4.96 10.70 -21.36
CA ASP A 2 -6.04 9.87 -20.79
C ASP A 2 -5.74 8.36 -20.87
N ASP A 3 -5.33 7.86 -22.04
CA ASP A 3 -4.92 6.45 -22.21
C ASP A 3 -3.81 6.02 -21.24
N ALA A 4 -2.85 6.91 -20.96
CA ALA A 4 -1.76 6.64 -20.03
C ALA A 4 -2.25 6.60 -18.58
N ILE A 5 -3.14 7.53 -18.20
CA ILE A 5 -3.78 7.57 -16.88
C ILE A 5 -4.59 6.28 -16.66
N GLU A 6 -5.39 5.86 -17.64
CA GLU A 6 -6.18 4.63 -17.57
C GLU A 6 -5.27 3.41 -17.43
N LYS A 7 -4.22 3.31 -18.27
CA LYS A 7 -3.24 2.21 -18.21
C LYS A 7 -2.55 2.12 -16.86
N ILE A 8 -2.09 3.26 -16.31
CA ILE A 8 -1.43 3.30 -14.99
C ILE A 8 -2.42 2.92 -13.90
N SER A 9 -3.63 3.49 -13.90
CA SER A 9 -4.68 3.22 -12.91
C SER A 9 -5.04 1.73 -12.91
N LYS A 10 -5.30 1.15 -14.09
CA LYS A 10 -5.59 -0.27 -14.24
C LYS A 10 -4.45 -1.15 -13.75
N GLY A 11 -3.21 -0.85 -14.13
CA GLY A 11 -2.07 -1.68 -13.71
C GLY A 11 -1.82 -1.66 -12.21
N VAL A 12 -2.07 -0.54 -11.52
CA VAL A 12 -1.99 -0.45 -10.05
C VAL A 12 -3.15 -1.20 -9.38
N LEU A 13 -4.35 -1.13 -9.96
CA LEU A 13 -5.49 -1.92 -9.49
C LEU A 13 -5.21 -3.43 -9.65
N ASP A 14 -4.66 -3.87 -10.78
CA ASP A 14 -4.30 -5.28 -11.01
C ASP A 14 -3.31 -5.80 -9.94
N ILE A 15 -2.38 -4.95 -9.49
CA ILE A 15 -1.48 -5.26 -8.37
C ILE A 15 -2.27 -5.45 -7.08
N LEU A 16 -3.19 -4.53 -6.74
CA LEU A 16 -4.03 -4.67 -5.55
C LEU A 16 -4.91 -5.93 -5.60
N TRP A 17 -5.50 -6.24 -6.75
CA TRP A 17 -6.29 -7.46 -6.98
C TRP A 17 -5.46 -8.72 -6.69
N SER A 18 -4.22 -8.79 -7.19
CA SER A 18 -3.32 -9.92 -6.91
C SER A 18 -2.92 -10.00 -5.43
N GLN A 19 -2.62 -8.86 -4.79
CA GLN A 19 -2.28 -8.83 -3.36
C GLN A 19 -3.44 -9.27 -2.47
N TRP A 20 -4.65 -8.78 -2.72
CA TRP A 20 -5.83 -9.16 -1.94
C TRP A 20 -6.23 -10.61 -2.18
N SER A 21 -6.12 -11.12 -3.40
CA SER A 21 -6.29 -12.56 -3.69
C SER A 21 -5.31 -13.40 -2.88
N THR A 22 -4.05 -12.96 -2.81
CA THR A 22 -2.98 -13.63 -2.03
C THR A 22 -3.25 -13.61 -0.52
N LEU A 23 -3.87 -12.53 -0.02
CA LEU A 23 -4.35 -12.44 1.36
C LEU A 23 -5.61 -13.28 1.61
N GLY A 24 -6.21 -13.90 0.60
CA GLY A 24 -7.40 -14.75 0.73
C GLY A 24 -8.73 -14.01 0.63
N ALA A 25 -8.76 -12.79 0.06
CA ALA A 25 -10.01 -12.18 -0.36
C ALA A 25 -10.68 -13.03 -1.45
N TYR A 26 -12.01 -13.00 -1.55
CA TYR A 26 -12.78 -13.81 -2.49
C TYR A 26 -12.67 -13.27 -3.93
N LEU A 27 -11.49 -13.40 -4.53
CA LEU A 27 -11.15 -12.87 -5.85
C LEU A 27 -10.70 -14.01 -6.78
N THR A 28 -11.11 -13.95 -8.04
CA THR A 28 -10.73 -14.94 -9.08
C THR A 28 -9.40 -14.61 -9.77
N THR A 29 -8.59 -13.73 -9.17
CA THR A 29 -7.29 -13.30 -9.71
C THR A 29 -6.16 -14.20 -9.21
N GLU A 30 -5.12 -14.36 -10.03
CA GLU A 30 -3.93 -15.14 -9.67
C GLU A 30 -3.23 -14.57 -8.42
N GLN A 31 -2.90 -15.48 -7.49
CA GLN A 31 -2.13 -15.16 -6.30
C GLN A 31 -0.65 -15.03 -6.67
N THR A 32 0.05 -14.10 -6.02
CA THR A 32 1.50 -13.99 -6.15
C THR A 32 2.19 -14.86 -5.11
N THR A 33 3.39 -15.34 -5.45
CA THR A 33 4.29 -16.10 -4.56
C THR A 33 5.67 -15.43 -4.44
N THR A 34 5.93 -14.40 -5.25
CA THR A 34 7.26 -13.85 -5.49
C THR A 34 7.49 -12.48 -4.86
N ILE A 35 6.44 -11.85 -4.34
CA ILE A 35 6.53 -10.56 -3.63
C ILE A 35 5.93 -10.69 -2.24
N VAL A 36 6.48 -9.98 -1.26
CA VAL A 36 5.90 -9.90 0.08
C VAL A 36 4.62 -9.08 0.01
N VAL A 37 3.50 -9.58 0.50
CA VAL A 37 2.25 -8.82 0.62
C VAL A 37 2.14 -8.20 2.00
N ASP A 38 1.87 -6.89 2.01
CA ASP A 38 1.69 -6.09 3.21
C ASP A 38 0.21 -5.69 3.36
N PRO A 39 -0.54 -6.30 4.30
CA PRO A 39 -1.97 -6.06 4.42
C PRO A 39 -2.31 -4.63 4.84
N GLU A 40 -1.43 -3.98 5.63
CA GLU A 40 -1.66 -2.60 6.03
C GLU A 40 -1.42 -1.62 4.88
N ALA A 41 -0.40 -1.86 4.06
CA ALA A 41 -0.15 -1.03 2.89
C ALA A 41 -1.21 -1.26 1.79
N ALA A 42 -1.65 -2.51 1.57
CA ALA A 42 -2.73 -2.83 0.63
C ALA A 42 -4.06 -2.17 1.03
N LEU A 43 -4.38 -2.12 2.34
CA LEU A 43 -5.54 -1.40 2.86
C LEU A 43 -5.48 0.10 2.54
N VAL A 44 -4.35 0.74 2.83
CA VAL A 44 -4.16 2.17 2.53
C VAL A 44 -4.16 2.44 1.01
N GLY A 45 -3.54 1.56 0.23
CA GLY A 45 -3.58 1.59 -1.23
C GLY A 45 -5.00 1.47 -1.81
N THR A 46 -5.83 0.63 -1.19
CA THR A 46 -7.25 0.48 -1.58
C THR A 46 -8.05 1.74 -1.23
N CYS A 47 -7.80 2.33 -0.06
CA CYS A 47 -8.46 3.56 0.38
C CYS A 47 -8.01 4.82 -0.39
N SER A 48 -6.85 4.77 -1.04
CA SER A 48 -6.35 5.84 -1.90
C SER A 48 -6.76 5.61 -3.35
N ILE A 49 -6.16 4.64 -4.04
CA ILE A 49 -6.35 4.41 -5.49
C ILE A 49 -7.48 3.42 -5.78
N GLY A 50 -7.73 2.47 -4.88
CA GLY A 50 -8.78 1.44 -5.04
C GLY A 50 -10.20 1.98 -5.17
N ARG A 51 -10.43 3.27 -4.87
CA ARG A 51 -11.70 3.98 -5.09
C ARG A 51 -12.10 4.11 -6.57
N ALA A 52 -11.21 3.74 -7.48
CA ALA A 52 -11.54 3.56 -8.89
C ALA A 52 -12.29 2.23 -9.18
N ASP A 53 -12.19 1.21 -8.33
CA ASP A 53 -12.86 -0.09 -8.52
C ASP A 53 -13.70 -0.48 -7.29
N PRO A 54 -15.03 -0.24 -7.32
CA PRO A 54 -15.92 -0.59 -6.22
C PRO A 54 -15.90 -2.09 -5.87
N ARG A 55 -15.65 -2.97 -6.84
CA ARG A 55 -15.66 -4.42 -6.61
C ARG A 55 -14.49 -4.82 -5.73
N LEU A 56 -13.31 -4.33 -6.06
CA LEU A 56 -12.12 -4.53 -5.22
C LEU A 56 -12.39 -4.03 -3.80
N PHE A 57 -12.93 -2.82 -3.67
CA PHE A 57 -13.20 -2.21 -2.37
C PHE A 57 -14.15 -3.06 -1.52
N ASP A 58 -15.22 -3.60 -2.11
CA ASP A 58 -16.20 -4.43 -1.41
C ASP A 58 -15.58 -5.75 -0.93
N GLU A 59 -14.68 -6.35 -1.71
CA GLU A 59 -13.98 -7.57 -1.35
C GLU A 59 -12.97 -7.35 -0.22
N VAL A 60 -12.35 -6.17 -0.17
CA VAL A 60 -11.51 -5.76 0.97
C VAL A 60 -12.31 -5.61 2.25
N LEU A 61 -13.51 -5.00 2.17
CA LEU A 61 -14.39 -4.89 3.33
C LEU A 61 -14.83 -6.27 3.83
N ASP A 62 -15.23 -7.15 2.90
CA ASP A 62 -15.58 -8.53 3.22
C ASP A 62 -14.43 -9.25 3.93
N TRP A 63 -13.21 -9.14 3.39
CA TRP A 63 -12.01 -9.72 3.98
C TRP A 63 -11.73 -9.19 5.40
N LEU A 64 -11.91 -7.89 5.62
CA LEU A 64 -11.71 -7.27 6.94
C LEU A 64 -12.73 -7.78 7.97
N THR A 65 -13.93 -8.20 7.58
CA THR A 65 -14.90 -8.75 8.55
C THR A 65 -14.36 -10.01 9.24
N VAL A 66 -13.58 -10.81 8.53
CA VAL A 66 -12.97 -12.04 9.02
C VAL A 66 -11.56 -11.79 9.57
N ASN A 67 -10.76 -10.98 8.86
CA ASN A 67 -9.31 -10.92 9.04
C ASN A 67 -8.78 -9.59 9.60
N HIS A 68 -9.60 -8.64 10.04
CA HIS A 68 -9.10 -7.38 10.63
C HIS A 68 -8.13 -7.60 11.81
N GLY A 69 -8.24 -8.74 12.49
CA GLY A 69 -7.29 -9.18 13.51
C GLY A 69 -5.89 -9.47 12.96
N LEU A 70 -5.62 -9.37 11.66
CA LEU A 70 -4.29 -9.48 11.06
C LEU A 70 -3.67 -8.10 10.79
N VAL A 71 -4.49 -7.05 10.73
CA VAL A 71 -4.10 -5.66 10.46
C VAL A 71 -3.63 -4.97 11.75
N LYS A 72 -2.50 -4.27 11.69
CA LYS A 72 -1.88 -3.53 12.79
C LYS A 72 -2.19 -2.04 12.70
N THR A 73 -2.93 -1.54 13.68
CA THR A 73 -3.29 -0.12 13.81
C THR A 73 -2.07 0.81 13.77
N THR A 74 -0.97 0.42 14.41
CA THR A 74 0.25 1.25 14.47
C THR A 74 0.89 1.49 13.11
N ARG A 75 0.88 0.49 12.22
CA ARG A 75 1.43 0.60 10.86
C ARG A 75 0.49 1.39 9.95
N VAL A 76 -0.81 1.11 10.02
CA VAL A 76 -1.82 1.88 9.26
C VAL A 76 -1.73 3.36 9.63
N LYS A 77 -1.64 3.71 10.92
CA LYS A 77 -1.40 5.09 11.39
C LYS A 77 -0.16 5.72 10.79
N ARG A 78 0.95 4.96 10.71
CA ARG A 78 2.18 5.46 10.12
C ARG A 78 2.00 5.78 8.64
N PHE A 79 1.32 4.91 7.90
CA PHE A 79 1.08 5.10 6.47
C PHE A 79 0.15 6.28 6.18
N ILE A 80 -0.99 6.38 6.86
CA ILE A 80 -1.94 7.49 6.61
C ILE A 80 -1.40 8.86 7.02
N ASN A 81 -0.46 8.92 7.98
CA ASN A 81 0.17 10.18 8.39
C ASN A 81 1.05 10.79 7.30
N ASP A 82 1.58 9.96 6.40
CA ASP A 82 2.39 10.40 5.28
C ASP A 82 1.57 10.40 3.96
N ASP A 83 0.23 10.31 4.04
CA ASP A 83 -0.73 10.28 2.92
C ASP A 83 -1.69 11.50 2.98
N THR A 84 -2.66 11.57 2.08
CA THR A 84 -3.66 12.65 2.02
C THR A 84 -4.69 12.53 3.15
N LYS A 85 -5.29 13.68 3.52
CA LYS A 85 -6.41 13.72 4.47
C LYS A 85 -7.60 12.89 3.98
N GLU A 86 -7.84 12.84 2.67
CA GLU A 86 -8.91 12.06 2.07
C GLU A 86 -8.67 10.56 2.23
N THR A 87 -7.45 10.08 2.00
CA THR A 87 -7.06 8.68 2.25
C THR A 87 -7.26 8.32 3.74
N ALA A 88 -6.80 9.18 4.65
CA ALA A 88 -6.96 8.98 6.09
C ALA A 88 -8.45 8.90 6.50
N ARG A 89 -9.29 9.82 5.98
CA ARG A 89 -10.75 9.80 6.16
C ARG A 89 -11.38 8.51 5.62
N THR A 90 -10.94 8.05 4.46
CA THR A 90 -11.43 6.79 3.85
C THR A 90 -11.08 5.59 4.72
N VAL A 91 -9.85 5.50 5.22
CA VAL A 91 -9.43 4.43 6.15
C VAL A 91 -10.25 4.45 7.43
N ALA A 92 -10.54 5.63 7.97
CA ALA A 92 -11.36 5.77 9.18
C ALA A 92 -12.83 5.34 8.95
N ALA A 93 -13.41 5.70 7.79
CA ALA A 93 -14.74 5.23 7.39
C ALA A 93 -14.80 3.70 7.28
N VAL A 94 -13.78 3.09 6.67
CA VAL A 94 -13.64 1.62 6.59
C VAL A 94 -13.54 1.02 7.99
N ALA A 95 -12.70 1.56 8.87
CA ALA A 95 -12.53 1.08 10.23
C ALA A 95 -13.83 1.13 11.06
N ASP A 96 -14.58 2.22 10.94
CA ASP A 96 -15.85 2.42 11.65
C ASP A 96 -16.95 1.49 11.10
N TYR A 97 -17.05 1.36 9.77
CA TYR A 97 -17.92 0.38 9.12
C TYR A 97 -17.61 -1.04 9.63
N ILE A 98 -16.36 -1.48 9.57
CA ILE A 98 -15.98 -2.82 10.03
C ILE A 98 -16.29 -2.99 11.52
N SER A 99 -15.99 -1.98 12.34
CA SER A 99 -16.31 -2.02 13.78
C SER A 99 -17.79 -2.26 14.04
N SER A 100 -18.66 -1.66 13.23
CA SER A 100 -20.11 -1.87 13.31
C SER A 100 -20.54 -3.28 12.87
N VAL A 101 -19.92 -3.83 11.81
CA VAL A 101 -20.27 -5.15 11.26
C VAL A 101 -19.80 -6.31 12.14
N VAL A 102 -18.63 -6.16 12.79
CA VAL A 102 -18.04 -7.20 13.65
C VAL A 102 -18.32 -6.98 15.14
N GLU A 103 -19.08 -5.94 15.48
CA GLU A 103 -19.47 -5.57 16.85
C GLU A 103 -18.27 -5.46 17.81
N ARG A 104 -17.14 -4.93 17.32
CA ARG A 104 -15.93 -4.71 18.12
C ARG A 104 -15.13 -3.55 17.57
N LYS A 105 -14.34 -2.93 18.44
CA LYS A 105 -13.41 -1.85 18.07
C LYS A 105 -12.32 -2.37 17.13
N VAL A 106 -12.37 -1.95 15.87
CA VAL A 106 -11.37 -2.24 14.82
C VAL A 106 -10.69 -0.94 14.43
N LEU A 107 -9.36 -0.89 14.60
CA LEU A 107 -8.55 0.29 14.27
C LEU A 107 -9.05 1.58 14.97
N ASP A 108 -9.73 1.46 16.10
CA ASP A 108 -10.48 2.52 16.81
C ASP A 108 -9.69 3.81 17.04
N SER A 109 -8.41 3.71 17.39
CA SER A 109 -7.58 4.91 17.58
C SER A 109 -7.36 5.72 16.28
N ILE A 110 -7.63 5.17 15.09
CA ILE A 110 -7.66 5.90 13.81
C ILE A 110 -9.02 6.62 13.67
N VAL A 111 -10.12 5.93 13.97
CA VAL A 111 -11.47 6.50 13.99
C VAL A 111 -11.51 7.73 14.90
N GLU A 112 -11.02 7.61 16.13
CA GLU A 112 -10.94 8.73 17.09
C GLU A 112 -10.10 9.90 16.54
N GLN A 113 -8.88 9.60 16.06
CA GLN A 113 -7.95 10.60 15.53
C GLN A 113 -8.53 11.39 14.35
N GLU A 114 -9.21 10.72 13.42
CA GLU A 114 -9.77 11.39 12.24
C GLU A 114 -11.11 12.08 12.54
N ARG A 115 -11.92 11.59 13.49
CA ARG A 115 -13.11 12.32 13.96
C ARG A 115 -12.72 13.65 14.58
N ASP A 116 -11.68 13.67 15.42
CA ASP A 116 -11.16 14.91 15.98
C ASP A 116 -10.72 15.88 14.88
N ARG A 117 -10.03 15.40 13.85
CA ARG A 117 -9.62 16.25 12.70
C ARG A 117 -10.80 16.82 11.92
N ILE A 118 -11.88 16.05 11.73
CA ILE A 118 -13.10 16.51 11.05
C ILE A 118 -13.87 17.51 11.91
N ALA A 119 -14.01 17.26 13.22
CA ALA A 119 -14.69 18.16 14.14
C ALA A 119 -14.05 19.56 14.21
N HIS A 120 -12.73 19.64 13.99
CA HIS A 120 -11.98 20.90 13.90
C HIS A 120 -11.86 21.43 12.45
N GLY A 121 -12.46 20.76 11.46
CA GLY A 121 -12.51 21.16 10.06
C GLY A 121 -13.90 21.70 9.67
N SER A 122 -13.98 22.36 8.53
CA SER A 122 -15.28 22.75 7.94
C SER A 122 -16.06 21.49 7.56
N ALA A 123 -17.35 21.41 7.89
CA ALA A 123 -18.23 20.36 7.40
C ALA A 123 -18.24 20.40 5.87
N GLY A 124 -17.52 19.47 5.26
CA GLY A 124 -17.35 19.39 3.82
C GLY A 124 -18.62 18.94 3.11
N GLU A 125 -18.67 19.22 1.81
CA GLU A 125 -19.62 18.61 0.88
C GLU A 125 -19.50 17.07 0.95
N VAL A 126 -20.61 16.35 0.77
CA VAL A 126 -20.59 14.89 0.77
C VAL A 126 -20.01 14.41 -0.55
N ASP A 127 -18.91 13.67 -0.50
CA ASP A 127 -18.17 13.21 -1.67
C ASP A 127 -18.64 11.83 -2.11
N SER A 128 -18.66 11.54 -3.41
CA SER A 128 -18.81 10.15 -3.84
C SER A 128 -17.60 9.32 -3.41
N LEU A 129 -17.82 8.16 -2.80
CA LEU A 129 -16.72 7.26 -2.45
C LEU A 129 -15.99 6.77 -3.71
N PHE A 130 -16.69 6.60 -4.84
CA PHE A 130 -16.10 6.02 -6.05
C PHE A 130 -16.06 7.03 -7.19
N TRP A 131 -14.88 7.25 -7.78
CA TRP A 131 -14.68 8.32 -8.77
C TRP A 131 -15.41 8.10 -10.09
N GLU A 132 -15.52 6.85 -10.53
CA GLU A 132 -16.13 6.51 -11.84
C GLU A 132 -17.58 6.03 -11.73
N ASN A 133 -18.11 5.86 -10.50
CA ASN A 133 -19.40 5.22 -10.25
C ASN A 133 -20.36 6.05 -9.36
N ALA A 134 -20.23 7.38 -9.34
CA ALA A 134 -21.26 8.24 -8.74
C ALA A 134 -22.62 8.13 -9.46
N VAL A 135 -22.64 7.56 -10.68
CA VAL A 135 -23.85 7.32 -11.45
C VAL A 135 -23.76 5.91 -12.05
N ASP A 136 -24.61 5.00 -11.57
CA ASP A 136 -24.98 3.79 -12.31
C ASP A 136 -25.14 4.17 -13.78
N THR A 137 -24.36 3.55 -14.66
CA THR A 137 -24.25 3.70 -16.14
C THR A 137 -25.57 3.68 -16.94
N LYS A 138 -26.73 3.91 -16.33
CA LYS A 138 -28.04 4.05 -16.95
C LYS A 138 -28.94 5.15 -16.37
N GLY A 139 -28.40 6.19 -15.72
CA GLY A 139 -29.21 7.34 -15.27
C GLY A 139 -30.33 6.95 -14.28
N ARG A 140 -30.24 5.74 -13.71
CA ARG A 140 -31.11 5.29 -12.64
C ARG A 140 -30.33 5.52 -11.37
N ARG A 141 -30.64 6.62 -10.67
CA ARG A 141 -30.53 6.66 -9.21
C ARG A 141 -31.44 5.54 -8.69
N ASN A 142 -30.99 4.29 -8.74
CA ASN A 142 -31.61 3.24 -7.97
C ASN A 142 -31.59 3.75 -6.53
N LYS A 143 -32.76 3.80 -5.90
CA LYS A 143 -32.94 4.12 -4.47
C LYS A 143 -32.27 3.04 -3.59
N ARG A 144 -30.99 2.74 -3.82
CA ARG A 144 -30.19 1.96 -2.89
C ARG A 144 -29.94 2.88 -1.72
N GLU A 145 -30.38 2.44 -0.53
CA GLU A 145 -30.08 3.14 0.71
C GLU A 145 -28.58 3.42 0.79
N LEU A 146 -28.22 4.65 1.16
CA LEU A 146 -26.82 5.01 1.39
C LEU A 146 -26.32 4.26 2.62
N ASP A 147 -25.04 3.88 2.61
CA ASP A 147 -24.43 3.28 3.78
C ASP A 147 -24.30 4.33 4.90
N PRO A 148 -24.96 4.13 6.07
CA PRO A 148 -24.98 5.14 7.12
C PRO A 148 -23.60 5.41 7.70
N LYS A 149 -22.72 4.40 7.76
CA LYS A 149 -21.37 4.57 8.30
C LYS A 149 -20.53 5.41 7.37
N PHE A 150 -20.54 5.13 6.07
CA PHE A 150 -19.80 5.98 5.13
C PHE A 150 -20.37 7.40 5.03
N LEU A 151 -21.70 7.56 5.17
CA LEU A 151 -22.33 8.88 5.18
C LEU A 151 -21.90 9.72 6.40
N GLU A 152 -21.76 9.13 7.59
CA GLU A 152 -21.20 9.80 8.78
C GLU A 152 -19.79 10.37 8.53
N TRP A 153 -19.03 9.74 7.62
CA TRP A 153 -17.69 10.17 7.20
C TRP A 153 -17.69 11.07 5.96
N GLY A 154 -18.86 11.52 5.49
CA GLY A 154 -19.01 12.40 4.34
C GLY A 154 -18.82 11.69 2.99
N PHE A 155 -19.10 10.38 2.92
CA PHE A 155 -19.02 9.60 1.68
C PHE A 155 -20.37 9.06 1.23
N GLU A 156 -20.75 9.33 -0.03
CA GLU A 156 -21.86 8.67 -0.70
C GLU A 156 -21.42 7.33 -1.29
N ARG A 157 -22.04 6.25 -0.82
CA ARG A 157 -21.97 4.92 -1.46
C ARG A 157 -23.25 4.14 -1.20
N SER A 158 -23.54 3.16 -2.05
CA SER A 158 -24.58 2.18 -1.77
C SER A 158 -24.21 1.34 -0.54
N ARG A 159 -25.24 0.97 0.24
CA ARG A 159 -25.15 0.02 1.35
C ARG A 159 -24.54 -1.30 0.91
N ILE A 160 -23.74 -1.88 1.80
CA ILE A 160 -23.00 -3.11 1.57
C ILE A 160 -23.47 -4.17 2.54
N GLU A 161 -23.70 -5.37 2.02
CA GLU A 161 -23.90 -6.55 2.85
C GLU A 161 -22.59 -7.35 2.88
N ALA A 162 -22.08 -7.59 4.10
CA ALA A 162 -20.93 -8.46 4.28
C ALA A 162 -21.33 -9.90 3.94
N ARG A 163 -20.80 -10.43 2.84
CA ARG A 163 -21.13 -11.77 2.35
C ARG A 163 -20.35 -12.85 3.11
N ARG A 164 -19.24 -12.47 3.76
CA ARG A 164 -18.30 -13.30 4.51
C ARG A 164 -17.80 -14.49 3.67
N LEU A 165 -17.46 -14.22 2.41
CA LEU A 165 -16.97 -15.23 1.46
C LEU A 165 -15.44 -15.30 1.46
N SER A 166 -14.77 -14.25 1.97
CA SER A 166 -13.32 -14.20 2.08
C SER A 166 -12.78 -15.28 3.03
N GLY A 167 -11.71 -15.94 2.60
CA GLY A 167 -10.97 -16.91 3.40
C GLY A 167 -9.94 -16.25 4.31
N THR A 168 -9.08 -17.08 4.91
CA THR A 168 -7.88 -16.64 5.62
C THR A 168 -6.65 -16.75 4.71
N PRO A 169 -5.63 -15.89 4.88
CA PRO A 169 -4.38 -16.00 4.11
C PRO A 169 -3.72 -17.38 4.26
N ASP A 170 -3.28 -17.98 3.16
CA ASP A 170 -2.46 -19.20 3.20
C ASP A 170 -1.03 -18.86 3.63
N LEU A 171 -0.64 -19.28 4.83
CA LEU A 171 0.70 -19.06 5.38
C LEU A 171 1.79 -19.92 4.72
N LYS A 172 1.42 -20.91 3.90
CA LYS A 172 2.36 -21.66 3.07
C LYS A 172 2.78 -20.88 1.83
N ASN A 173 1.94 -19.94 1.36
CA ASN A 173 2.30 -19.06 0.26
C ASN A 173 3.43 -18.12 0.73
N PRO A 174 4.61 -18.12 0.07
CA PRO A 174 5.75 -17.29 0.48
C PRO A 174 5.43 -15.80 0.48
N ALA A 175 4.51 -15.34 -0.38
CA ALA A 175 4.08 -13.95 -0.41
C ALA A 175 3.44 -13.48 0.91
N ASN A 176 2.84 -14.40 1.67
CA ASN A 176 2.28 -14.13 3.00
C ASN A 176 3.31 -14.20 4.13
N ILE A 177 4.61 -14.17 3.83
CA ILE A 177 5.70 -14.27 4.81
C ILE A 177 5.57 -13.27 5.96
N MET A 178 5.06 -12.05 5.72
CA MET A 178 4.84 -11.09 6.81
C MET A 178 3.85 -11.61 7.85
N LEU A 179 2.78 -12.27 7.41
CA LEU A 179 1.79 -12.89 8.29
C LEU A 179 2.32 -14.17 8.94
N LEU A 180 3.08 -14.97 8.21
CA LEU A 180 3.77 -16.14 8.75
C LEU A 180 4.72 -15.72 9.89
N MET A 181 5.55 -14.70 9.66
CA MET A 181 6.47 -14.16 10.67
C MET A 181 5.73 -13.66 11.92
N ARG A 182 4.56 -13.04 11.75
CA ARG A 182 3.71 -12.61 12.88
C ARG A 182 3.10 -13.79 13.63
N SER A 183 2.85 -14.91 12.97
CA SER A 183 2.41 -16.15 13.61
C SER A 183 3.53 -16.78 14.46
N HIS A 184 4.77 -16.82 13.94
CA HIS A 184 5.92 -17.41 14.65
C HIS A 184 6.50 -16.52 15.76
N TYR A 185 6.64 -15.22 15.51
CA TYR A 185 7.34 -14.27 16.40
C TYR A 185 6.40 -13.29 17.11
N GLY A 186 5.09 -13.53 17.00
CA GLY A 186 4.05 -12.67 17.55
C GLY A 186 3.84 -11.40 16.74
N ARG A 187 2.72 -10.72 17.01
CA ARG A 187 2.27 -9.50 16.30
C ARG A 187 3.03 -8.24 16.75
N SER A 188 4.35 -8.28 16.76
CA SER A 188 5.24 -7.19 17.19
C SER A 188 6.04 -6.59 16.04
N ALA A 189 6.75 -5.49 16.29
CA ALA A 189 7.69 -4.91 15.30
C ALA A 189 8.81 -5.91 14.94
N ARG A 190 9.18 -6.81 15.86
CA ARG A 190 10.18 -7.85 15.65
C ARG A 190 9.87 -8.72 14.43
N ALA A 191 8.64 -9.19 14.31
CA ALA A 191 8.21 -10.03 13.20
C ALA A 191 8.35 -9.31 11.85
N ASP A 192 7.96 -8.04 11.78
CA ASP A 192 8.04 -7.27 10.54
C ASP A 192 9.48 -6.88 10.20
N ILE A 193 10.33 -6.61 11.21
CA ILE A 193 11.77 -6.40 11.02
C ILE A 193 12.43 -7.66 10.45
N LEU A 194 12.15 -8.83 11.05
CA LEU A 194 12.70 -10.09 10.55
C LEU A 194 12.17 -10.44 9.16
N THR A 195 10.91 -10.08 8.84
CA THR A 195 10.38 -10.16 7.48
C THR A 195 11.29 -9.38 6.53
N TYR A 196 11.53 -8.10 6.81
CA TYR A 196 12.40 -7.27 5.97
C TYR A 196 13.83 -7.81 5.88
N LEU A 197 14.44 -8.27 6.98
CA LEU A 197 15.82 -8.77 6.94
C LEU A 197 15.94 -10.10 6.16
N LEU A 198 14.89 -10.92 6.15
CA LEU A 198 14.82 -12.14 5.35
C LEU A 198 14.75 -11.84 3.85
N THR A 199 13.87 -10.90 3.47
CA THR A 199 13.48 -10.65 2.07
C THR A 199 14.18 -9.45 1.43
N GLY A 200 14.73 -8.56 2.24
CA GLY A 200 15.39 -7.30 1.86
C GLY A 200 16.89 -7.32 2.20
N LYS A 201 17.63 -6.35 1.68
CA LYS A 201 19.09 -6.26 1.85
C LYS A 201 19.51 -5.84 3.27
N PRO A 202 20.77 -6.07 3.66
CA PRO A 202 21.33 -5.43 4.84
C PRO A 202 21.06 -3.92 4.81
N ALA A 203 20.57 -3.39 5.94
CA ALA A 203 20.14 -2.01 6.02
C ALA A 203 20.31 -1.47 7.45
N ASN A 204 20.33 -0.14 7.59
CA ASN A 204 20.33 0.50 8.90
C ASN A 204 18.91 0.61 9.48
N SER A 205 18.82 0.95 10.78
CA SER A 205 17.54 1.04 11.50
C SER A 205 16.56 2.03 10.90
N TYR A 206 17.04 3.12 10.29
CA TYR A 206 16.21 4.13 9.64
C TYR A 206 15.59 3.58 8.35
N GLN A 207 16.41 2.96 7.50
CA GLN A 207 15.96 2.35 6.25
C GLN A 207 14.93 1.26 6.52
N ILE A 208 15.19 0.38 7.49
CA ILE A 208 14.23 -0.66 7.88
C ILE A 208 12.92 0.00 8.32
N ALA A 209 12.98 0.97 9.23
CA ALA A 209 11.80 1.67 9.73
C ALA A 209 10.95 2.32 8.62
N LEU A 210 11.60 2.92 7.61
CA LEU A 210 10.95 3.46 6.42
C LEU A 210 10.25 2.36 5.61
N MET A 211 10.91 1.23 5.39
CA MET A 211 10.40 0.13 4.55
C MET A 211 9.21 -0.59 5.18
N ILE A 212 9.21 -0.78 6.52
CA ILE A 212 8.15 -1.51 7.22
C ILE A 212 7.13 -0.61 7.94
N GLY A 213 7.24 0.72 7.84
CA GLY A 213 6.25 1.64 8.43
C GLY A 213 6.27 1.67 9.97
N TYR A 214 7.45 1.80 10.57
CA TYR A 214 7.64 1.95 12.02
C TYR A 214 8.46 3.20 12.37
N ASN A 215 8.44 3.59 13.64
CA ASN A 215 9.37 4.60 14.15
C ASN A 215 10.79 4.00 14.31
N GLN A 216 11.81 4.76 13.92
CA GLN A 216 13.21 4.30 13.97
C GLN A 216 13.63 3.84 15.38
N SER A 217 13.19 4.52 16.44
CA SER A 217 13.52 4.16 17.82
C SER A 217 13.00 2.77 18.21
N THR A 218 11.81 2.41 17.73
CA THR A 218 11.23 1.08 17.94
C THR A 218 12.03 0.01 17.21
N VAL A 219 12.37 0.28 15.94
CA VAL A 219 13.17 -0.64 15.12
C VAL A 219 14.57 -0.84 15.70
N TYR A 220 15.25 0.23 16.09
CA TYR A 220 16.58 0.16 16.69
C TYR A 220 16.58 -0.66 17.98
N ARG A 221 15.59 -0.46 18.86
CA ARG A 221 15.48 -1.22 20.11
C ARG A 221 15.32 -2.72 19.86
N GLU A 222 14.46 -3.12 18.94
CA GLU A 222 14.28 -4.55 18.60
C GLU A 222 15.53 -5.13 17.92
N LEU A 223 16.17 -4.39 17.01
CA LEU A 223 17.42 -4.81 16.37
C LEU A 223 18.54 -5.00 17.39
N ALA A 224 18.69 -4.10 18.35
CA ALA A 224 19.67 -4.21 19.42
C ALA A 224 19.41 -5.46 20.29
N ALA A 225 18.16 -5.70 20.69
CA ALA A 225 17.79 -6.88 21.46
C ALA A 225 18.05 -8.19 20.69
N MET A 226 17.68 -8.25 19.42
CA MET A 226 17.94 -9.43 18.57
C MET A 226 19.42 -9.63 18.25
N SER A 227 20.20 -8.54 18.19
CA SER A 227 21.66 -8.62 18.00
C SER A 227 22.35 -9.14 19.26
N ALA A 228 21.92 -8.71 20.44
CA ALA A 228 22.41 -9.25 21.71
C ALA A 228 22.10 -10.75 21.87
N GLY A 229 20.96 -11.21 21.35
CA GLY A 229 20.58 -12.61 21.30
C GLY A 229 21.19 -13.44 20.15
N GLY A 230 22.01 -12.82 19.28
CA GLY A 230 22.67 -13.48 18.16
C GLY A 230 21.76 -13.87 16.97
N LEU A 231 20.49 -13.44 16.98
CA LEU A 231 19.56 -13.67 15.86
C LEU A 231 19.84 -12.74 14.68
N VAL A 232 20.21 -11.49 14.97
CA VAL A 232 20.55 -10.47 13.98
C VAL A 232 22.05 -10.19 14.07
N LYS A 233 22.71 -10.14 12.92
CA LYS A 233 24.11 -9.71 12.78
C LYS A 233 24.13 -8.21 12.55
N GLN A 234 25.17 -7.55 13.07
CA GLN A 234 25.38 -6.12 12.88
C GLN A 234 26.85 -5.82 12.58
N GLU A 235 27.10 -4.80 11.78
CA GLU A 235 28.43 -4.27 11.47
C GLU A 235 28.38 -2.75 11.32
N GLY A 236 29.48 -2.09 11.71
CA GLY A 236 29.61 -0.64 11.71
C GLY A 236 29.39 0.00 13.08
N ARG A 237 29.34 1.33 13.12
CA ARG A 237 29.13 2.12 14.35
C ARG A 237 28.19 3.28 14.10
N GLY A 238 27.27 3.53 15.04
CA GLY A 238 26.37 4.68 15.00
C GLY A 238 25.39 4.62 13.82
N LYS A 239 25.30 5.71 13.04
CA LYS A 239 24.32 5.85 11.95
C LYS A 239 24.60 4.93 10.74
N SER A 240 25.82 4.41 10.61
CA SER A 240 26.19 3.51 9.51
C SER A 240 25.96 2.03 9.83
N THR A 241 25.50 1.68 11.05
CA THR A 241 25.32 0.28 11.45
C THR A 241 24.33 -0.43 10.52
N GLN A 242 24.83 -1.46 9.84
CA GLN A 242 24.05 -2.34 8.98
C GLN A 242 23.62 -3.57 9.77
N PHE A 243 22.38 -4.00 9.57
CA PHE A 243 21.80 -5.18 10.19
C PHE A 243 21.39 -6.20 9.13
N TRP A 244 21.62 -7.49 9.41
CA TRP A 244 21.19 -8.59 8.55
C TRP A 244 20.96 -9.89 9.34
N VAL A 245 20.34 -10.87 8.71
CA VAL A 245 20.17 -12.22 9.26
C VAL A 245 20.89 -13.25 8.39
N ASP A 246 21.14 -14.42 8.96
CA ASP A 246 21.46 -15.60 8.16
C ASP A 246 20.16 -16.07 7.48
N ARG A 247 19.99 -15.69 6.22
CA ARG A 247 18.74 -15.91 5.47
C ARG A 247 18.41 -17.38 5.34
N ASP A 248 19.40 -18.23 5.05
CA ASP A 248 19.17 -19.66 4.85
C ASP A 248 18.77 -20.33 6.17
N LYS A 249 19.43 -19.97 7.27
CA LYS A 249 19.07 -20.48 8.60
C LYS A 249 17.66 -20.04 9.00
N LEU A 250 17.30 -18.78 8.76
CA LEU A 250 15.97 -18.28 9.08
C LEU A 250 14.90 -18.90 8.16
N ALA A 251 15.13 -18.97 6.86
CA ALA A 251 14.22 -19.58 5.90
C ALA A 251 13.93 -21.05 6.22
N ARG A 252 14.96 -21.86 6.54
CA ARG A 252 14.79 -23.26 6.97
C ARG A 252 14.01 -23.43 8.28
N SER A 253 13.98 -22.40 9.12
CA SER A 253 13.17 -22.44 10.36
C SER A 253 11.68 -22.14 10.12
N LEU A 254 11.34 -21.58 8.96
CA LEU A 254 9.98 -21.18 8.58
C LEU A 254 9.35 -22.16 7.60
N TRP A 255 10.13 -22.61 6.62
CA TRP A 255 9.72 -23.56 5.59
C TRP A 255 10.50 -24.86 5.73
N HIS A 256 9.78 -25.99 5.77
CA HIS A 256 10.37 -27.33 5.83
C HIS A 256 10.90 -27.83 4.48
N THR A 257 10.77 -27.03 3.41
CA THR A 257 11.15 -27.37 2.05
C THR A 257 12.45 -26.69 1.64
N GLU A 258 13.32 -27.42 0.94
CA GLU A 258 14.64 -26.93 0.51
C GLU A 258 14.58 -25.83 -0.57
N SER A 259 13.42 -25.61 -1.19
CA SER A 259 13.28 -24.69 -2.33
C SER A 259 12.03 -23.83 -2.19
N THR A 260 12.09 -22.82 -1.32
CA THR A 260 11.13 -21.72 -1.34
C THR A 260 11.88 -20.47 -1.79
N ALA A 261 11.58 -19.97 -2.99
CA ALA A 261 12.12 -18.69 -3.45
C ALA A 261 11.73 -17.59 -2.45
N ILE A 262 12.71 -16.86 -1.94
CA ILE A 262 12.48 -15.77 -1.00
C ILE A 262 11.80 -14.63 -1.78
N PRO A 263 10.58 -14.21 -1.39
CA PRO A 263 9.87 -13.17 -2.10
C PRO A 263 10.58 -11.81 -1.98
N VAL A 264 10.41 -10.97 -2.99
CA VAL A 264 10.92 -9.60 -3.02
C VAL A 264 10.14 -8.72 -2.06
N PHE A 265 10.85 -7.96 -1.24
CA PHE A 265 10.24 -6.93 -0.40
C PHE A 265 10.11 -5.61 -1.16
N PHE A 266 8.90 -5.06 -1.16
CA PHE A 266 8.62 -3.70 -1.62
C PHE A 266 8.07 -2.83 -0.49
N ASN A 267 8.40 -1.54 -0.50
CA ASN A 267 7.72 -0.52 0.28
C ASN A 267 6.38 -0.19 -0.39
N TRP A 268 5.38 -1.05 -0.20
CA TRP A 268 4.07 -0.92 -0.83
C TRP A 268 3.37 0.39 -0.49
N ALA A 269 3.49 0.88 0.74
CA ALA A 269 2.90 2.16 1.13
C ALA A 269 3.49 3.32 0.32
N GLY A 270 4.82 3.33 0.16
CA GLY A 270 5.50 4.30 -0.71
C GLY A 270 5.09 4.19 -2.17
N ILE A 271 4.98 2.96 -2.69
CA ILE A 271 4.54 2.70 -4.07
C ILE A 271 3.13 3.24 -4.31
N TYR A 272 2.16 2.86 -3.49
CA TYR A 272 0.78 3.30 -3.64
C TYR A 272 0.66 4.82 -3.53
N ARG A 273 1.36 5.44 -2.57
CA ARG A 273 1.37 6.90 -2.46
C ARG A 273 1.95 7.56 -3.72
N ALA A 274 3.06 7.05 -4.25
CA ALA A 274 3.68 7.61 -5.45
C ALA A 274 2.76 7.51 -6.68
N PHE A 275 2.08 6.37 -6.85
CA PHE A 275 1.09 6.22 -7.94
C PHE A 275 -0.17 7.06 -7.72
N ALA A 276 -0.62 7.24 -6.48
CA ALA A 276 -1.76 8.08 -6.16
C ALA A 276 -1.46 9.55 -6.51
N ASP A 277 -0.29 10.05 -6.10
CA ASP A 277 0.19 11.41 -6.41
C ASP A 277 0.36 11.59 -7.92
N ALA A 278 0.94 10.60 -8.62
CA ALA A 278 1.07 10.63 -10.07
C ALA A 278 -0.31 10.70 -10.76
N LEU A 279 -1.25 9.81 -10.42
CA LEU A 279 -2.58 9.80 -11.02
C LEU A 279 -3.36 11.10 -10.72
N ALA A 280 -3.30 11.59 -9.48
CA ALA A 280 -3.95 12.85 -9.10
C ALA A 280 -3.38 14.04 -9.88
N THR A 281 -2.05 14.15 -9.95
CA THR A 281 -1.38 15.22 -10.70
C THR A 281 -1.71 15.15 -12.20
N LEU A 282 -1.61 13.96 -12.81
CA LEU A 282 -1.89 13.80 -14.24
C LEU A 282 -3.37 14.10 -14.58
N LYS A 283 -4.32 13.66 -13.75
CA LYS A 283 -5.75 13.98 -13.92
C LYS A 283 -6.00 15.48 -13.79
N GLU A 284 -5.37 16.14 -12.83
CA GLU A 284 -5.52 17.59 -12.67
C GLU A 284 -4.92 18.34 -13.86
N LEU A 285 -3.78 17.90 -14.41
CA LEU A 285 -3.16 18.50 -15.61
C LEU A 285 -3.99 18.32 -16.89
N VAL A 286 -4.77 17.25 -17.00
CA VAL A 286 -5.74 17.08 -18.09
C VAL A 286 -6.94 18.01 -17.90
N LYS A 287 -7.45 18.10 -16.66
CA LYS A 287 -8.62 18.91 -16.32
C LYS A 287 -8.34 20.40 -16.42
N THR A 288 -7.18 20.84 -15.96
CA THR A 288 -6.76 22.24 -15.95
C THR A 288 -6.09 22.58 -17.28
N LYS A 289 -6.64 23.57 -18.00
CA LYS A 289 -6.03 24.10 -19.23
C LYS A 289 -4.84 25.03 -18.90
N LEU A 290 -3.85 24.50 -18.17
CA LEU A 290 -2.64 25.24 -17.83
C LEU A 290 -1.84 25.59 -19.08
N GLY A 291 -1.19 26.75 -19.04
CA GLY A 291 -0.16 27.11 -20.03
C GLY A 291 1.06 26.19 -19.92
N ASP A 292 1.84 26.12 -21.00
CA ASP A 292 2.92 25.15 -21.14
C ASP A 292 3.99 25.21 -20.04
N VAL A 293 4.33 26.41 -19.56
CA VAL A 293 5.33 26.62 -18.49
C VAL A 293 4.87 25.96 -17.19
N LEU A 294 3.60 26.14 -16.81
CA LEU A 294 3.05 25.58 -15.58
C LEU A 294 2.93 24.06 -15.65
N LYS A 295 2.70 23.50 -16.85
CA LYS A 295 2.74 22.04 -17.05
C LYS A 295 4.14 21.48 -16.84
N VAL A 296 5.16 22.14 -17.40
CA VAL A 296 6.56 21.74 -17.21
C VAL A 296 6.95 21.75 -15.73
N GLU A 297 6.59 22.80 -15.00
CA GLU A 297 6.83 22.91 -13.56
C GLU A 297 6.14 21.78 -12.78
N ALA A 298 4.87 21.49 -13.08
CA ALA A 298 4.14 20.40 -12.45
C ALA A 298 4.79 19.01 -12.69
N TYR A 299 5.36 18.77 -13.87
CA TYR A 299 6.09 17.53 -14.15
C TYR A 299 7.43 17.43 -13.41
N ILE A 300 8.13 18.55 -13.23
CA ILE A 300 9.36 18.62 -12.43
C ILE A 300 9.04 18.31 -10.97
N ASP A 301 8.04 19.00 -10.41
CA ASP A 301 7.61 18.80 -9.03
C ASP A 301 7.14 17.36 -8.80
N LEU A 302 6.37 16.80 -9.75
CA LEU A 302 5.96 15.40 -9.68
C LEU A 302 7.19 14.47 -9.66
N SER A 303 8.15 14.68 -10.56
CA SER A 303 9.39 13.90 -10.64
C SER A 303 10.17 13.93 -9.31
N GLU A 304 10.33 15.12 -8.71
CA GLU A 304 11.04 15.28 -7.43
C GLU A 304 10.36 14.52 -6.29
N ARG A 305 9.02 14.44 -6.31
CA ARG A 305 8.25 13.68 -5.30
C ARG A 305 8.32 12.17 -5.53
N ILE A 306 8.03 11.68 -6.74
CA ILE A 306 7.80 10.24 -6.95
C ILE A 306 9.07 9.44 -7.25
N VAL A 307 10.09 10.03 -7.88
CA VAL A 307 11.30 9.31 -8.30
C VAL A 307 12.07 8.73 -7.10
N PRO A 308 12.37 9.50 -6.02
CA PRO A 308 13.07 8.96 -4.87
C PRO A 308 12.27 7.87 -4.16
N ILE A 309 10.94 8.01 -4.11
CA ILE A 309 10.05 7.03 -3.46
C ILE A 309 10.08 5.72 -4.23
N LEU A 310 9.80 5.73 -5.54
CA LEU A 310 9.75 4.52 -6.35
C LEU A 310 11.11 3.83 -6.43
N ARG A 311 12.19 4.56 -6.71
CA ARG A 311 13.54 3.97 -6.76
C ARG A 311 14.04 3.48 -5.40
N GLY A 312 13.52 4.03 -4.30
CA GLY A 312 13.80 3.59 -2.94
C GLY A 312 12.89 2.47 -2.44
N ALA A 313 11.85 2.09 -3.20
CA ALA A 313 10.81 1.18 -2.73
C ALA A 313 11.17 -0.31 -2.82
N GLY A 314 12.32 -0.68 -3.37
CA GLY A 314 12.75 -2.08 -3.46
C GLY A 314 13.88 -2.26 -4.47
N GLU A 315 14.58 -3.38 -4.40
CA GLU A 315 15.73 -3.62 -5.27
C GLU A 315 15.37 -3.61 -6.77
N PRO A 316 14.25 -4.20 -7.23
CA PRO A 316 13.90 -4.15 -8.65
C PRO A 316 13.73 -2.73 -9.19
N LEU A 317 13.20 -1.82 -8.37
CA LEU A 317 12.93 -0.44 -8.78
C LEU A 317 14.17 0.47 -8.73
N LYS A 318 15.20 0.10 -7.99
CA LYS A 318 16.43 0.89 -7.81
C LYS A 318 17.09 1.30 -9.13
N ASN A 319 17.01 0.41 -10.12
CA ASN A 319 17.69 0.54 -11.41
C ASN A 319 16.78 1.10 -12.52
N VAL A 320 15.54 1.47 -12.21
CA VAL A 320 14.68 2.18 -13.17
C VAL A 320 15.33 3.54 -13.46
N ALA A 321 15.57 3.83 -14.74
CA ALA A 321 16.18 5.07 -15.19
C ALA A 321 15.31 6.25 -14.77
N ALA A 322 15.88 7.22 -14.06
CA ALA A 322 15.15 8.43 -13.69
C ALA A 322 14.93 9.32 -14.93
N PRO A 323 13.87 10.14 -14.95
CA PRO A 323 13.66 11.15 -15.99
C PRO A 323 14.90 12.04 -16.17
N ASP A 324 15.25 12.39 -17.41
CA ASP A 324 16.34 13.34 -17.67
C ASP A 324 15.91 14.76 -17.24
N PRO A 325 16.58 15.39 -16.24
CA PRO A 325 16.19 16.72 -15.76
C PRO A 325 16.23 17.80 -16.83
N SER A 326 17.09 17.66 -17.84
CA SER A 326 17.23 18.63 -18.92
C SER A 326 16.13 18.50 -19.96
N LYS A 327 15.57 17.29 -20.14
CA LYS A 327 14.41 17.05 -21.03
C LYS A 327 13.09 17.34 -20.33
N LEU A 328 12.98 17.06 -19.03
CA LEU A 328 11.82 17.45 -18.21
C LEU A 328 11.54 18.95 -18.29
N LYS A 329 12.59 19.78 -18.30
CA LYS A 329 12.50 21.25 -18.39
C LYS A 329 12.07 21.80 -19.75
N ARG A 330 11.78 20.94 -20.74
CA ARG A 330 11.41 21.34 -22.10
C ARG A 330 9.95 20.98 -22.38
N LEU A 331 9.36 21.64 -23.38
CA LEU A 331 8.10 21.23 -23.98
C LEU A 331 8.19 19.75 -24.42
N GLY A 332 7.22 18.94 -24.03
CA GLY A 332 7.23 17.49 -24.24
C GLY A 332 7.93 16.67 -23.14
N GLY A 333 8.42 17.32 -22.06
CA GLY A 333 9.00 16.64 -20.90
C GLY A 333 8.05 15.65 -20.20
N GLU A 334 6.75 15.73 -20.46
CA GLU A 334 5.75 14.76 -19.99
C GLU A 334 6.08 13.31 -20.39
N ALA A 335 6.70 13.10 -21.56
CA ALA A 335 7.08 11.79 -22.02
C ALA A 335 8.12 11.12 -21.10
N GLU A 336 9.02 11.91 -20.50
CA GLU A 336 10.07 11.40 -19.61
C GLU A 336 9.48 10.90 -18.28
N ILE A 337 8.56 11.67 -17.68
CA ILE A 337 7.92 11.26 -16.42
C ILE A 337 6.95 10.09 -16.63
N LEU A 338 6.18 10.08 -17.72
CA LEU A 338 5.31 8.96 -18.06
C LEU A 338 6.12 7.69 -18.31
N ALA A 339 7.23 7.77 -19.05
CA ALA A 339 8.11 6.62 -19.28
C ALA A 339 8.67 6.06 -17.97
N PHE A 340 9.04 6.91 -17.01
CA PHE A 340 9.48 6.48 -15.68
C PHE A 340 8.37 5.77 -14.90
N ILE A 341 7.15 6.33 -14.88
CA ILE A 341 6.00 5.75 -14.19
C ILE A 341 5.63 4.39 -14.80
N GLU A 342 5.51 4.31 -16.12
CA GLU A 342 5.17 3.08 -16.83
C GLU A 342 6.24 2.00 -16.65
N LYS A 343 7.52 2.36 -16.72
CA LYS A 343 8.61 1.40 -16.50
C LYS A 343 8.66 0.91 -15.06
N SER A 344 8.39 1.79 -14.09
CA SER A 344 8.29 1.40 -12.67
C SER A 344 7.14 0.42 -12.44
N LEU A 345 5.97 0.71 -13.02
CA LEU A 345 4.80 -0.17 -12.98
C LEU A 345 5.10 -1.53 -13.62
N GLY A 346 5.73 -1.55 -14.80
CA GLY A 346 6.14 -2.78 -15.49
C GLY A 346 7.07 -3.64 -14.63
N VAL A 347 8.09 -3.05 -14.02
CA VAL A 347 9.00 -3.78 -13.11
C VAL A 347 8.28 -4.42 -11.92
N ILE A 348 7.26 -3.75 -11.36
CA ILE A 348 6.46 -4.30 -10.27
C ILE A 348 5.60 -5.45 -10.77
N GLN A 349 4.93 -5.28 -11.92
CA GLN A 349 4.09 -6.31 -12.53
C GLN A 349 4.89 -7.54 -12.93
N ASP A 350 6.09 -7.36 -13.48
CA ASP A 350 7.00 -8.46 -13.79
C ASP A 350 7.42 -9.19 -12.51
N SER A 351 7.69 -8.46 -11.43
CA SER A 351 8.04 -9.06 -10.13
C SER A 351 6.93 -9.96 -9.58
N ILE A 352 5.66 -9.67 -9.87
CA ILE A 352 4.50 -10.49 -9.49
C ILE A 352 4.40 -11.77 -10.34
N LYS A 353 4.71 -11.68 -11.64
CA LYS A 353 4.59 -12.77 -12.62
C LYS A 353 5.76 -13.76 -12.62
N LEU A 354 6.85 -13.49 -11.91
CA LEU A 354 8.05 -14.32 -11.85
C LEU A 354 7.86 -15.69 -11.13
N ALA A 355 6.64 -16.22 -11.04
CA ALA A 355 6.44 -17.57 -10.51
C ALA A 355 7.31 -18.55 -11.32
N PRO A 356 8.10 -19.43 -10.68
CA PRO A 356 8.76 -20.48 -11.43
C PRO A 356 7.69 -21.40 -12.04
N PRO A 357 7.90 -21.92 -13.26
CA PRO A 357 7.06 -22.95 -13.85
C PRO A 357 7.04 -24.24 -13.03
#